data_AF-A0A651HWV8-F1
#
_entry.id   AF-A0A651HWV8-F1
#
_cell.length_a   1.000
_cell.length_b   1.000
_cell.length_c   1.000
_cell.angle_alpha   90.00
_cell.angle_beta   90.00
_cell.angle_gamma   90.00
#
_symmetry.space_group_name_H-M   'P 1'
#
loop_
_entity.id
_entity.type
_entity.pdbx_description
1 polymer ?
#
loop_
_entity_poly.entity_id
_entity_poly.type
_entity_poly.pdbx_seq_one_letter_code
_entity_poly.pdbx_strand_id
1 'polypeptide(L)'
;NLTVFRDRTVFLEESEAVSRELEALVRQYAITGKRVHDANIAAVLAVYRVPHLITANKDDFTVFEYLHLLTPGEALSALPT
;
A
#
# COMPACT_ATOMS: atom_id res chain seq x y z
N ASN A 1 9.09 -14.31 -16.69
CA ASN A 1 8.62 -12.96 -16.34
C ASN A 1 7.46 -12.97 -15.36
N LEU A 2 6.25 -13.45 -15.69
CA LEU A 2 5.14 -13.48 -14.70
C LEU A 2 5.28 -14.58 -13.63
N THR A 3 5.79 -15.75 -14.02
CA THR A 3 6.02 -16.90 -13.12
C THR A 3 6.97 -16.54 -11.98
N VAL A 4 8.02 -15.78 -12.27
CA VAL A 4 9.01 -15.35 -11.27
C VAL A 4 8.39 -14.47 -10.18
N PHE A 5 7.47 -13.56 -10.55
CA PHE A 5 6.73 -12.78 -9.56
C PHE A 5 5.84 -13.69 -8.73
N ARG A 6 5.05 -14.54 -9.38
CA ARG A 6 4.16 -15.47 -8.67
C ARG A 6 4.90 -16.38 -7.67
N ASP A 7 6.10 -16.81 -8.01
CA ASP A 7 6.90 -17.69 -7.16
C ASP A 7 7.63 -16.94 -6.03
N ARG A 8 7.73 -15.60 -6.09
CA ARG A 8 8.50 -14.78 -5.15
C ARG A 8 7.68 -13.73 -4.41
N THR A 9 6.39 -13.63 -4.69
CA THR A 9 5.49 -12.67 -4.04
C THR A 9 4.24 -13.36 -3.51
N VAL A 10 3.67 -12.79 -2.45
CA VAL A 10 2.35 -13.17 -1.97
C VAL A 10 1.33 -12.21 -2.57
N PHE A 11 0.24 -12.76 -3.12
CA PHE A 11 -0.91 -11.96 -3.55
C PHE A 11 -1.85 -11.76 -2.36
N LEU A 12 -2.22 -10.52 -2.12
CA LEU A 12 -3.19 -10.14 -1.09
C LEU A 12 -4.51 -9.81 -1.77
N GLU A 13 -5.59 -10.42 -1.28
CA GLU A 13 -6.92 -10.30 -1.88
C GLU A 13 -7.64 -9.03 -1.39
N GLU A 14 -8.37 -8.37 -2.28
CA GLU A 14 -9.29 -7.28 -1.96
C GLU A 14 -10.60 -7.85 -1.38
N SER A 15 -10.53 -8.25 -0.11
CA SER A 15 -11.67 -8.83 0.61
C SER A 15 -12.72 -7.79 1.03
N GLU A 16 -13.85 -8.24 1.58
CA GLU A 16 -14.86 -7.35 2.18
C GLU A 16 -14.27 -6.47 3.29
N ALA A 17 -13.31 -6.99 4.07
CA ALA A 17 -12.62 -6.21 5.08
C ALA A 17 -11.81 -5.05 4.46
N VAL A 18 -11.15 -5.29 3.32
CA VAL A 18 -10.45 -4.24 2.56
C VAL A 18 -11.43 -3.21 2.04
N SER A 19 -12.59 -3.64 1.51
CA SER A 19 -13.61 -2.70 1.03
C SER A 19 -14.15 -1.80 2.14
N ARG A 20 -14.38 -2.34 3.36
CA ARG A 20 -14.79 -1.56 4.53
C ARG A 20 -13.72 -0.59 4.99
N GLU A 21 -12.46 -1.02 4.98
CA GLU A 21 -11.34 -0.14 5.32
C GLU A 21 -11.17 0.98 4.29
N LEU A 22 -11.28 0.66 2.99
CA LEU A 22 -11.26 1.67 1.93
C LEU A 22 -12.37 2.71 2.13
N GLU A 23 -13.60 2.28 2.44
CA GLU A 23 -14.69 3.22 2.73
C GLU A 23 -14.34 4.13 3.92
N ALA A 24 -13.76 3.56 4.99
CA ALA A 24 -13.32 4.34 6.15
C ALA A 24 -12.27 5.39 5.77
N LEU A 25 -11.22 5.01 5.02
CA LEU A 25 -10.17 5.92 4.57
C LEU A 25 -10.74 7.00 3.63
N VAL A 26 -11.60 6.64 2.70
CA VAL A 26 -12.24 7.58 1.77
C VAL A 26 -13.02 8.65 2.53
N ARG A 27 -13.79 8.24 3.54
CA ARG A 27 -14.55 9.16 4.39
C ARG A 27 -13.64 10.01 5.27
N GLN A 28 -12.66 9.40 5.91
CA GLN A 28 -11.74 10.08 6.84
C GLN A 28 -10.92 11.18 6.15
N TYR A 29 -10.42 10.90 4.94
CA TYR A 29 -9.52 11.80 4.22
C TYR A 29 -10.19 12.53 3.05
N ALA A 30 -11.52 12.48 2.95
CA ALA A 30 -12.32 13.08 1.88
C ALA A 30 -11.78 12.77 0.47
N ILE A 31 -11.37 11.51 0.25
CA ILE A 31 -10.70 11.07 -0.97
C ILE A 31 -11.73 10.97 -2.10
N THR A 32 -11.39 11.51 -3.26
CA THR A 32 -12.25 11.45 -4.45
C THR A 32 -11.42 11.22 -5.71
N GLY A 33 -12.09 10.72 -6.76
CA GLY A 33 -11.51 10.57 -8.09
C GLY A 33 -10.25 9.69 -8.10
N LYS A 34 -9.17 10.19 -8.72
CA LYS A 34 -7.95 9.41 -8.99
C LYS A 34 -7.27 8.83 -7.75
N ARG A 35 -7.49 9.43 -6.57
CA ARG A 35 -6.82 9.03 -5.31
C ARG A 35 -7.45 7.81 -4.64
N VAL A 36 -8.62 7.34 -5.10
CA VAL A 36 -9.29 6.16 -4.53
C VAL A 36 -8.46 4.90 -4.73
N HIS A 37 -7.73 4.79 -5.85
CA HIS A 37 -6.84 3.65 -6.10
C HIS A 37 -5.71 3.57 -5.07
N ASP A 38 -5.04 4.70 -4.77
CA ASP A 38 -3.97 4.74 -3.77
C ASP A 38 -4.50 4.45 -2.37
N ALA A 39 -5.70 4.96 -2.05
CA ALA A 39 -6.40 4.61 -0.82
C ALA A 39 -6.72 3.12 -0.71
N ASN A 40 -7.02 2.45 -1.83
CA ASN A 40 -7.28 1.01 -1.85
C ASN A 40 -6.01 0.21 -1.55
N ILE A 41 -4.86 0.62 -2.10
CA ILE A 41 -3.57 0.02 -1.73
C ILE A 41 -3.33 0.21 -0.22
N ALA A 42 -3.54 1.41 0.31
CA ALA A 42 -3.38 1.68 1.73
C ALA A 42 -4.32 0.81 2.59
N ALA A 43 -5.59 0.65 2.18
CA ALA A 43 -6.57 -0.23 2.85
C ALA A 43 -6.13 -1.70 2.87
N VAL A 44 -5.61 -2.23 1.75
CA VAL A 44 -5.05 -3.59 1.70
C VAL A 44 -3.91 -3.71 2.71
N LEU A 45 -2.96 -2.78 2.71
CA LEU A 45 -1.81 -2.80 3.62
C LEU A 45 -2.24 -2.73 5.10
N ALA A 46 -3.26 -1.92 5.42
CA ALA A 46 -3.82 -1.82 6.76
C ALA A 46 -4.44 -3.16 7.22
N VAL A 47 -5.32 -3.75 6.40
CA VAL A 47 -6.03 -5.01 6.74
C VAL A 47 -5.06 -6.18 6.91
N TYR A 48 -4.07 -6.30 6.02
CA TYR A 48 -3.07 -7.36 6.08
C TYR A 48 -1.89 -7.04 7.00
N ARG A 49 -1.89 -5.87 7.66
CA ARG A 49 -0.83 -5.41 8.58
C ARG A 49 0.56 -5.43 7.93
N VAL A 50 0.65 -4.92 6.71
CA VAL A 50 1.90 -4.72 5.99
C VAL A 50 2.31 -3.26 6.14
N PRO A 51 3.25 -2.93 7.04
CA PRO A 51 3.47 -1.55 7.44
C PRO A 51 4.38 -0.78 6.47
N HIS A 52 5.07 -1.45 5.56
CA HIS A 52 5.99 -0.81 4.61
C HIS A 52 5.39 -0.75 3.21
N LEU A 53 5.41 0.43 2.60
CA LEU A 53 5.10 0.62 1.18
C LEU A 53 6.34 1.15 0.47
N ILE A 54 6.87 0.34 -0.45
CA ILE A 54 7.94 0.75 -1.35
C ILE A 54 7.30 1.32 -2.61
N THR A 55 7.53 2.61 -2.88
CA THR A 55 6.94 3.27 -4.04
C THR A 55 7.79 4.42 -4.58
N ALA A 56 7.62 4.74 -5.87
CA ALA A 56 8.22 5.91 -6.50
C ALA A 56 7.42 7.22 -6.25
N ASN A 57 6.18 7.14 -5.75
CA ASN A 57 5.30 8.29 -5.51
C ASN A 57 4.92 8.42 -4.02
N LYS A 58 5.93 8.54 -3.14
CA LYS A 58 5.71 8.62 -1.68
C LYS A 58 4.68 9.69 -1.29
N ASP A 59 4.74 10.86 -1.93
CA ASP A 59 3.90 12.01 -1.63
C ASP A 59 2.40 11.69 -1.64
N ASP A 60 1.96 10.80 -2.54
CA ASP A 60 0.55 10.40 -2.67
C ASP A 60 0.03 9.64 -1.45
N PHE A 61 0.93 8.99 -0.70
CA PHE A 61 0.63 8.14 0.46
C PHE A 61 0.95 8.80 1.81
N THR A 62 1.54 10.00 1.83
CA THR A 62 1.95 10.70 3.08
C THR A 62 0.80 10.95 4.06
N VAL A 63 -0.44 10.98 3.57
CA VAL A 63 -1.65 11.14 4.39
C VAL A 63 -1.94 9.91 5.27
N PHE A 64 -1.40 8.74 4.94
CA PHE A 64 -1.60 7.49 5.68
C PHE A 64 -0.47 7.28 6.68
N GLU A 65 -0.60 7.88 7.87
CA GLU A 65 0.46 7.92 8.90
C GLU A 65 0.93 6.54 9.41
N TYR A 66 0.13 5.50 9.21
CA TYR A 66 0.50 4.12 9.59
C TYR A 66 1.45 3.44 8.59
N LEU A 67 1.76 4.07 7.46
CA LEU A 67 2.66 3.54 6.45
C LEU A 67 4.09 4.06 6.62
N HIS A 68 5.04 3.14 6.62
CA HIS A 68 6.46 3.42 6.45
C HIS A 68 6.76 3.47 4.95
N LEU A 69 6.89 4.70 4.43
CA LEU A 69 7.10 4.94 3.00
C LEU A 69 8.59 4.92 2.66
N LEU A 70 8.95 4.08 1.69
CA LEU A 70 10.32 3.98 1.16
C LEU A 70 10.30 4.15 -0.35
N THR A 71 11.32 4.81 -0.90
CA THR A 71 11.64 4.65 -2.32
C THR A 71 12.31 3.31 -2.56
N PRO A 72 12.33 2.78 -3.79
CA PRO A 72 13.11 1.58 -4.09
C PRO A 72 14.58 1.70 -3.71
N GLY A 73 15.19 2.88 -3.88
CA GLY A 73 16.57 3.14 -3.47
C GLY A 73 16.77 3.05 -1.95
N GLU A 74 15.89 3.69 -1.18
CA GLU A 74 15.92 3.63 0.29
C GLU A 74 15.73 2.19 0.79
N ALA A 75 14.80 1.44 0.18
CA ALA A 75 14.56 0.04 0.54
C ALA A 75 15.77 -0.85 0.26
N LEU A 76 16.46 -0.66 -0.87
CA LEU A 76 17.68 -1.40 -1.19
C LEU A 76 18.81 -1.10 -0.20
N SER A 77 18.97 0.16 0.20
CA SER A 77 19.98 0.56 1.19
C SER A 77 19.70 0.05 2.60
N ALA A 78 18.44 -0.30 2.91
CA ALA A 78 18.04 -0.82 4.21
C ALA A 78 18.19 -2.35 4.34
N LEU A 79 18.50 -3.06 3.25
CA LEU A 79 18.71 -4.51 3.32
C LEU A 79 19.98 -4.83 4.12
N PRO A 80 19.93 -5.81 5.05
CA PRO A 80 21.13 -6.27 5.74
C PRO A 80 22.13 -6.83 4.72
N THR A 81 23.40 -6.48 4.90
CA THR A 81 24.51 -6.85 4.02
C THR A 81 24.91 -8.31 4.20
#